data_AF-A0A7Y0P9F3-F1
#
_entry.id   AF-A0A7Y0P9F3-F1
#
_cell.length_a   1.000
_cell.length_b   1.000
_cell.length_c   1.000
_cell.angle_alpha   90.00
_cell.angle_beta   90.00
_cell.angle_gamma   90.00
#
_symmetry.space_group_name_H-M   'P 1'
#
loop_
_entity.id
_entity.type
_entity.pdbx_description
1 polymer ?
#
loop_
_entity_poly.entity_id
_entity_poly.type
_entity_poly.pdbx_seq_one_letter_code
_entity_poly.pdbx_strand_id
1 'polypeptide(L)'
;MSDDRVRVPDPALMQRAGTRMLLALIIVLILVTPLTVGGITLLVAGEAAGLPLAAGGVVLGVAAIVLTVTTRRIRRTLDQGTVARGALEAARRVSRRVRLACLTTLLALIVFGVVRGLSGEWWSLGTALLMGVALYVFGNGANTMVKAHDRALAA
;
A
#
# COMPACT_ATOMS: atom_id res chain seq x y z
N MET A 1 27.97 -17.27 -11.04
CA MET A 1 26.95 -16.58 -10.22
C MET A 1 25.57 -17.23 -10.41
N SER A 2 25.45 -18.56 -10.28
CA SER A 2 24.27 -19.31 -10.77
C SER A 2 23.22 -19.74 -9.73
N ASP A 3 23.36 -19.42 -8.44
CA ASP A 3 22.50 -19.99 -7.38
C ASP A 3 21.57 -19.01 -6.64
N ASP A 4 21.24 -17.85 -7.24
CA ASP A 4 20.41 -16.83 -6.57
C ASP A 4 18.95 -16.80 -7.05
N ARG A 5 18.37 -17.99 -7.27
CA ARG A 5 17.01 -18.16 -7.77
C ARG A 5 16.19 -19.06 -6.85
N VAL A 6 15.00 -18.61 -6.46
CA VAL A 6 14.02 -19.36 -5.66
C VAL A 6 13.10 -20.14 -6.61
N ARG A 7 12.88 -21.42 -6.32
CA ARG A 7 11.92 -22.24 -7.05
C ARG A 7 10.50 -21.83 -6.67
N VAL A 8 9.67 -21.57 -7.67
CA VAL A 8 8.25 -21.31 -7.49
C VAL A 8 7.50 -22.62 -7.71
N PRO A 9 6.85 -23.19 -6.69
CA PRO A 9 6.16 -24.48 -6.82
C PRO A 9 5.06 -24.47 -7.90
N ASP A 10 4.44 -23.31 -8.13
CA ASP A 10 3.43 -23.15 -9.17
C ASP A 10 3.53 -21.76 -9.85
N PRO A 11 4.19 -21.66 -11.02
CA PRO A 11 4.36 -20.39 -11.73
C PRO A 11 3.04 -19.83 -12.27
N ALA A 12 2.06 -20.69 -12.59
CA ALA A 12 0.76 -20.25 -13.09
C ALA A 12 -0.07 -19.57 -11.99
N LEU A 13 -0.04 -20.11 -10.77
CA LEU A 13 -0.65 -19.46 -9.61
C LEU A 13 0.02 -18.12 -9.29
N MET A 14 1.36 -18.04 -9.37
CA MET A 14 2.09 -16.80 -9.13
C MET A 14 1.75 -15.71 -10.16
N GLN A 15 1.60 -16.06 -11.44
CA GLN A 15 1.18 -15.12 -12.48
C GLN A 15 -0.26 -14.63 -12.28
N ARG A 16 -1.20 -15.52 -11.93
CA ARG A 16 -2.59 -15.16 -11.65
C ARG A 16 -2.70 -14.27 -10.42
N ALA A 17 -2.00 -14.61 -9.35
CA ALA A 17 -1.95 -13.79 -8.13
C ALA A 17 -1.35 -12.41 -8.40
N GLY A 18 -0.24 -12.33 -9.14
CA GLY A 18 0.36 -11.07 -9.54
C GLY A 18 -0.56 -10.21 -10.42
N THR A 19 -1.36 -10.83 -11.29
CA THR A 19 -2.33 -10.11 -12.14
C THR A 19 -3.50 -9.57 -11.32
N ARG A 20 -4.09 -10.38 -10.44
CA ARG A 20 -5.14 -9.94 -9.51
C ARG A 20 -4.65 -8.80 -8.62
N MET A 21 -3.42 -8.90 -8.12
CA MET A 21 -2.80 -7.88 -7.30
C MET A 21 -2.62 -6.56 -8.07
N LEU A 22 -2.10 -6.61 -9.30
CA LEU A 22 -1.99 -5.41 -10.14
C LEU A 22 -3.35 -4.76 -10.38
N LEU A 23 -4.38 -5.56 -10.67
CA LEU A 23 -5.74 -5.06 -10.90
C LEU A 23 -6.29 -4.39 -9.64
N ALA A 24 -6.12 -5.02 -8.47
CA ALA A 24 -6.50 -4.45 -7.19
C ALA A 24 -5.78 -3.11 -6.91
N LEU A 25 -4.48 -3.03 -7.18
CA LEU A 25 -3.70 -1.79 -6.99
C LEU A 25 -4.15 -0.67 -7.93
N ILE A 26 -4.51 -1.00 -9.17
CA ILE A 26 -5.06 -0.04 -10.13
C ILE A 26 -6.42 0.47 -9.65
N ILE A 27 -7.30 -0.42 -9.17
CA ILE A 27 -8.59 -0.02 -8.59
C ILE A 27 -8.38 0.92 -7.40
N VAL A 28 -7.45 0.60 -6.49
CA VAL A 28 -7.12 1.46 -5.36
C VAL A 28 -6.65 2.84 -5.84
N LEU A 29 -5.79 2.90 -6.85
CA LEU A 29 -5.35 4.18 -7.44
C LEU A 29 -6.52 4.99 -7.99
N ILE A 30 -7.42 4.37 -8.74
CA ILE A 30 -8.60 5.03 -9.31
C ILE A 30 -9.52 5.57 -8.20
N LEU A 31 -9.75 4.79 -7.13
CA LEU A 31 -10.61 5.20 -6.01
C LEU A 31 -9.98 6.30 -5.14
N VAL A 32 -8.67 6.24 -4.91
CA VAL A 32 -7.95 7.17 -4.04
C VAL A 32 -7.72 8.52 -4.71
N THR A 33 -7.59 8.56 -6.05
CA THR A 33 -7.34 9.79 -6.79
C THR A 33 -8.38 10.89 -6.53
N PRO A 34 -9.71 10.66 -6.70
CA PRO A 34 -10.71 11.69 -6.44
C PRO A 34 -10.76 12.09 -4.96
N LEU A 35 -10.51 11.16 -4.02
CA LEU A 35 -10.43 11.48 -2.59
C LEU A 35 -9.25 12.41 -2.30
N THR A 36 -8.10 12.17 -2.92
CA THR A 36 -6.91 12.99 -2.75
C THR A 36 -7.12 14.39 -3.32
N VAL A 37 -7.67 14.47 -4.54
CA VAL A 37 -8.00 15.74 -5.19
C VAL A 37 -9.04 16.50 -4.37
N GLY A 38 -10.10 15.83 -3.93
CA GLY A 38 -11.12 16.40 -3.04
C GLY A 38 -10.52 16.94 -1.74
N GLY A 39 -9.61 16.18 -1.11
CA GLY A 39 -8.88 16.63 0.07
C GLY A 39 -8.04 17.88 -0.18
N ILE A 40 -7.31 17.94 -1.31
CA ILE A 40 -6.53 19.12 -1.70
C ILE A 40 -7.44 20.32 -1.94
N THR A 41 -8.58 20.14 -2.62
CA THR A 41 -9.52 21.24 -2.86
C THR A 41 -10.10 21.79 -1.56
N LEU A 42 -10.40 20.94 -0.59
CA LEU A 42 -10.85 21.36 0.75
C LEU A 42 -9.76 22.13 1.50
N LEU A 43 -8.50 21.67 1.42
CA LEU A 43 -7.37 22.40 2.01
C LEU A 43 -7.18 23.79 1.39
N VAL A 44 -7.33 23.90 0.07
CA VAL A 44 -7.26 25.18 -0.64
C VAL A 44 -8.41 26.11 -0.22
N ALA A 45 -9.58 25.55 0.12
CA ALA A 45 -10.70 26.28 0.69
C ALA A 45 -10.53 26.62 2.19
N GLY A 46 -9.43 26.20 2.82
CA GLY A 46 -9.17 26.42 4.25
C GLY A 46 -9.81 25.39 5.19
N GLU A 47 -10.43 24.34 4.65
CA GLU A 47 -11.05 23.28 5.43
C GLU A 47 -10.04 22.23 5.87
N ALA A 48 -9.84 22.11 7.18
CA ALA A 48 -8.92 21.15 7.76
C ALA A 48 -9.32 19.68 7.54
N ALA A 49 -10.60 19.42 7.30
CA ALA A 49 -11.11 18.09 6.92
C ALA A 49 -10.52 17.58 5.60
N GLY A 50 -9.91 18.47 4.79
CA GLY A 50 -9.15 18.08 3.61
C GLY A 50 -7.83 17.37 3.92
N LEU A 51 -7.23 17.61 5.10
CA LEU A 51 -5.90 17.10 5.45
C LEU A 51 -5.84 15.57 5.51
N PRO A 52 -6.78 14.88 6.17
CA PRO A 52 -6.81 13.43 6.16
C PRO A 52 -6.94 12.83 4.75
N LEU A 53 -7.81 13.42 3.92
CA LEU A 53 -8.07 12.95 2.57
C LEU A 53 -6.85 13.14 1.65
N ALA A 54 -6.23 14.32 1.70
CA ALA A 54 -5.04 14.61 0.90
C ALA A 54 -3.84 13.76 1.35
N ALA A 55 -3.50 13.78 2.64
CA ALA A 55 -2.31 13.10 3.14
C ALA A 55 -2.44 11.57 3.02
N GLY A 56 -3.55 10.99 3.48
CA GLY A 56 -3.76 9.55 3.39
C GLY A 56 -3.93 9.08 1.94
N GLY A 57 -4.55 9.90 1.10
CA GLY A 57 -4.68 9.63 -0.32
C GLY A 57 -3.33 9.60 -1.06
N VAL A 58 -2.46 10.59 -0.81
CA VAL A 58 -1.08 10.59 -1.34
C VAL A 58 -0.32 9.35 -0.89
N VAL A 59 -0.39 9.00 0.40
CA VAL A 59 0.31 7.82 0.94
C VAL A 59 -0.17 6.53 0.28
N LEU A 60 -1.49 6.34 0.16
CA LEU A 60 -2.08 5.18 -0.52
C LEU A 60 -1.72 5.13 -2.00
N GLY A 61 -1.76 6.26 -2.70
CA GLY A 61 -1.41 6.36 -4.12
C GLY A 61 0.05 5.99 -4.37
N VAL A 62 0.98 6.58 -3.61
CA VAL A 62 2.42 6.27 -3.70
C VAL A 62 2.67 4.81 -3.36
N ALA A 63 2.07 4.29 -2.28
CA ALA A 63 2.20 2.91 -1.89
C ALA A 63 1.70 1.94 -2.98
N ALA A 64 0.56 2.24 -3.60
CA ALA A 64 0.01 1.44 -4.68
C ALA A 64 0.90 1.44 -5.93
N ILE A 65 1.46 2.59 -6.32
CA ILE A 65 2.41 2.70 -7.44
C ILE A 65 3.65 1.85 -7.16
N VAL A 66 4.24 2.00 -5.97
CA VAL A 66 5.46 1.29 -5.56
C VAL A 66 5.23 -0.23 -5.56
N LEU A 67 4.10 -0.71 -5.03
CA LEU A 67 3.74 -2.13 -5.07
C LEU A 67 3.47 -2.62 -6.50
N THR A 68 2.89 -1.78 -7.36
CA THR A 68 2.62 -2.11 -8.77
C THR A 68 3.94 -2.32 -9.53
N VAL A 69 4.89 -1.39 -9.37
CA VAL A 69 6.23 -1.48 -9.98
C VAL A 69 6.96 -2.71 -9.48
N THR A 70 6.93 -2.96 -8.18
CA THR A 70 7.57 -4.12 -7.56
C THR A 70 6.98 -5.45 -8.07
N THR A 71 5.65 -5.53 -8.15
CA THR A 71 4.95 -6.70 -8.68
C THR A 71 5.28 -6.94 -10.15
N ARG A 72 5.32 -5.88 -10.97
CA ARG A 72 5.76 -5.97 -12.37
C ARG A 72 7.22 -6.44 -12.48
N ARG A 73 8.10 -5.97 -11.61
CA ARG A 73 9.52 -6.37 -11.60
C ARG A 73 9.68 -7.86 -11.28
N ILE A 74 8.99 -8.36 -10.26
CA ILE A 74 8.97 -9.81 -9.93
C ILE A 74 8.46 -10.63 -11.12
N ARG A 75 7.36 -10.19 -11.76
CA ARG A 75 6.80 -10.89 -12.93
C ARG A 75 7.77 -10.93 -14.11
N ARG A 76 8.54 -9.86 -14.35
CA ARG A 76 9.55 -9.84 -15.42
C ARG A 76 10.73 -10.77 -15.14
N THR A 77 11.02 -11.04 -13.87
CA THR A 77 12.09 -11.96 -13.45
C THR A 77 11.63 -13.41 -13.30
N LEU A 78 10.35 -13.70 -13.56
CA LEU A 78 9.80 -15.05 -13.49
C LEU A 78 10.18 -15.79 -14.78
N ASP A 79 11.10 -16.75 -14.66
CA ASP A 79 11.60 -17.52 -15.80
C ASP A 79 11.68 -19.01 -15.43
N GLN A 80 11.04 -19.85 -16.26
CA GLN A 80 10.98 -21.32 -16.12
C GLN A 80 10.69 -21.85 -14.70
N GLY A 81 9.82 -21.17 -13.93
CA GLY A 81 9.47 -21.59 -12.57
C GLY A 81 10.47 -21.16 -11.49
N THR A 82 11.34 -20.21 -11.78
CA THR A 82 12.29 -19.62 -10.83
C THR A 82 12.19 -18.10 -10.79
N VAL A 83 12.46 -17.50 -9.63
CA VAL A 83 12.48 -16.04 -9.42
C VAL A 83 13.78 -15.63 -8.76
N ALA A 84 14.36 -14.51 -9.18
CA ALA A 84 15.57 -13.97 -8.56
C ALA A 84 15.33 -13.65 -7.07
N ARG A 85 16.16 -14.21 -6.17
CA ARG A 85 16.12 -13.94 -4.72
C ARG A 85 16.24 -12.45 -4.43
N GLY A 86 17.15 -11.75 -5.10
CA GLY A 86 17.30 -10.30 -4.97
C GLY A 86 16.03 -9.49 -5.31
N ALA A 87 15.20 -9.95 -6.25
CA ALA A 87 13.93 -9.29 -6.56
C ALA A 87 12.88 -9.50 -5.45
N LEU A 88 12.87 -10.69 -4.85
CA LEU A 88 12.04 -11.06 -3.70
C LEU A 88 12.44 -10.30 -2.43
N GLU A 89 13.74 -10.18 -2.14
CA GLU A 89 14.25 -9.39 -1.02
C GLU A 89 13.99 -7.89 -1.19
N ALA A 90 14.16 -7.36 -2.40
CA ALA A 90 13.82 -5.98 -2.71
C ALA A 90 12.31 -5.74 -2.49
N ALA A 91 11.46 -6.67 -2.94
CA ALA A 91 10.03 -6.59 -2.72
C ALA A 91 9.65 -6.65 -1.24
N ARG A 92 10.30 -7.52 -0.45
CA ARG A 92 10.13 -7.58 1.01
C ARG A 92 10.46 -6.25 1.68
N ARG A 93 11.61 -5.65 1.33
CA ARG A 93 12.02 -4.34 1.86
C ARG A 93 11.01 -3.25 1.51
N VAL A 94 10.54 -3.25 0.27
CA VAL A 94 9.52 -2.30 -0.21
C VAL A 94 8.21 -2.46 0.53
N SER A 95 7.67 -3.68 0.65
CA SER A 95 6.41 -3.94 1.37
C SER A 95 6.50 -3.56 2.85
N ARG A 96 7.66 -3.77 3.50
CA ARG A 96 7.88 -3.30 4.88
C ARG A 96 7.86 -1.78 4.99
N ARG A 97 8.53 -1.06 4.07
CA ARG A 97 8.52 0.40 4.03
C ARG A 97 7.11 0.95 3.79
N VAL A 98 6.36 0.36 2.86
CA VAL A 98 4.97 0.71 2.61
C VAL A 98 4.12 0.53 3.85
N ARG A 99 4.24 -0.61 4.54
CA ARG A 99 3.52 -0.86 5.79
C ARG A 99 3.87 0.18 6.86
N LEU A 100 5.15 0.47 7.03
CA LEU A 100 5.60 1.45 8.02
C LEU A 100 5.03 2.84 7.70
N ALA A 101 5.08 3.27 6.44
CA ALA A 101 4.48 4.52 5.97
C ALA A 101 2.95 4.57 6.22
N CYS A 102 2.23 3.49 5.97
CA CYS A 102 0.79 3.43 6.26
C CYS A 102 0.52 3.53 7.77
N LEU A 103 1.29 2.83 8.60
CA LEU A 103 1.12 2.85 10.06
C LEU A 103 1.49 4.20 10.67
N THR A 104 2.57 4.84 10.21
CA THR A 104 2.94 6.19 10.68
C THR A 104 1.88 7.22 10.30
N THR A 105 1.33 7.12 9.08
CA THR A 105 0.24 7.99 8.63
C THR A 105 -1.02 7.74 9.44
N LEU A 106 -1.36 6.48 9.70
CA LEU A 106 -2.51 6.12 10.53
C LEU A 106 -2.37 6.66 11.95
N LEU A 107 -1.18 6.56 12.56
CA LEU A 107 -0.90 7.17 13.86
C LEU A 107 -1.10 8.69 13.84
N ALA A 108 -0.59 9.36 12.80
CA ALA A 108 -0.78 10.80 12.62
C ALA A 108 -2.26 11.18 12.46
N LEU A 109 -3.05 10.37 11.73
CA LEU A 109 -4.50 10.58 11.58
C LEU A 109 -5.26 10.35 12.88
N ILE A 110 -4.83 9.39 13.72
CA ILE A 110 -5.41 9.21 15.06
C ILE A 110 -5.16 10.44 15.90
N VAL A 111 -3.92 10.94 15.96
CA VAL A 111 -3.58 12.16 16.72
C VAL A 111 -4.40 13.34 16.20
N PHE A 112 -4.47 13.53 14.88
CA PHE A 112 -5.29 14.57 14.25
C PHE A 112 -6.78 14.44 14.62
N GLY A 113 -7.34 13.24 14.54
CA GLY A 113 -8.73 12.94 14.86
C GLY A 113 -9.06 13.21 16.32
N VAL A 114 -8.17 12.87 17.26
CA VAL A 114 -8.32 13.16 18.69
C VAL A 114 -8.33 14.67 18.92
N VAL A 115 -7.38 15.41 18.36
CA VAL A 115 -7.32 16.88 18.49
C VAL A 115 -8.59 17.52 17.97
N ARG A 116 -9.06 17.13 16.77
CA ARG A 116 -10.27 17.70 16.14
C ARG A 116 -11.55 17.28 16.86
N GLY A 117 -11.61 16.05 17.37
CA GLY A 117 -12.74 15.58 18.19
C GLY A 117 -12.89 16.39 19.47
N LEU A 118 -11.78 16.73 20.14
CA LEU A 118 -11.79 17.62 21.31
C LEU A 118 -12.22 19.04 20.96
N SER A 119 -11.96 19.50 19.73
CA SER A 119 -12.43 20.80 19.21
C SER A 119 -13.90 20.79 18.76
N GLY A 120 -14.61 19.66 18.87
CA GLY A 120 -16.02 19.54 18.48
C GLY A 120 -16.27 19.44 16.96
N GLU A 121 -15.22 19.22 16.18
CA GLU A 121 -15.28 19.24 14.72
C GLU A 121 -15.44 17.82 14.16
N TRP A 122 -16.68 17.33 14.21
CA TRP A 122 -17.04 15.96 13.83
C TRP A 122 -16.77 15.60 12.37
N TRP A 123 -16.80 16.60 11.48
CA TRP A 123 -16.56 16.42 10.04
C TRP A 123 -15.12 15.96 9.74
N SER A 124 -14.14 16.62 10.35
CA SER A 124 -12.72 16.27 10.28
C SER A 124 -12.43 14.88 10.86
N LEU A 125 -13.25 14.43 11.82
CA LEU A 125 -13.15 13.10 12.41
C LEU A 125 -13.65 12.02 11.44
N GLY A 126 -14.76 12.28 10.73
CA GLY A 126 -15.30 11.37 9.72
C GLY A 126 -14.33 11.07 8.58
N THR A 127 -13.67 12.12 8.05
CA THR A 127 -12.67 11.97 6.99
C THR A 127 -11.41 11.25 7.47
N ALA A 128 -10.96 11.54 8.69
CA ALA A 128 -9.85 10.84 9.34
C ALA A 128 -10.14 9.35 9.57
N LEU A 129 -11.36 9.01 9.99
CA LEU A 129 -11.77 7.62 10.22
C LEU A 129 -11.85 6.84 8.91
N LEU A 130 -12.48 7.42 7.88
CA LEU A 130 -12.56 6.82 6.55
C LEU A 130 -11.16 6.50 5.99
N MET A 131 -10.25 7.46 6.08
CA MET A 131 -8.89 7.28 5.58
C MET A 131 -8.05 6.35 6.47
N GLY A 132 -8.27 6.38 7.79
CA GLY A 132 -7.65 5.46 8.74
C GLY A 132 -8.01 4.01 8.43
N VAL A 133 -9.28 3.71 8.13
CA VAL A 133 -9.71 2.36 7.72
C VAL A 133 -9.03 1.94 6.41
N ALA A 134 -8.98 2.82 5.41
CA ALA A 134 -8.33 2.53 4.14
C ALA A 134 -6.83 2.20 4.31
N LEU A 135 -6.11 3.02 5.09
CA LEU A 135 -4.69 2.80 5.41
C LEU A 135 -4.47 1.51 6.21
N TYR A 136 -5.37 1.19 7.15
CA TYR A 136 -5.30 -0.03 7.93
C TYR A 136 -5.44 -1.28 7.05
N VAL A 137 -6.48 -1.31 6.20
CA VAL A 137 -6.73 -2.42 5.28
C VAL A 137 -5.55 -2.60 4.33
N PHE A 138 -5.04 -1.51 3.77
CA PHE A 138 -3.89 -1.55 2.85
C PHE A 138 -2.61 -2.02 3.54
N GLY A 139 -2.33 -1.51 4.75
CA GLY A 139 -1.20 -1.92 5.58
C GLY A 139 -1.26 -3.40 5.99
N ASN A 140 -2.46 -3.92 6.27
CA ASN A 140 -2.66 -5.33 6.56
C ASN A 140 -2.45 -6.20 5.30
N GLY A 141 -2.91 -5.75 4.13
CA GLY A 141 -2.63 -6.40 2.85
C GLY A 141 -1.12 -6.50 2.57
N ALA A 142 -0.36 -5.42 2.80
CA ALA A 142 1.09 -5.41 2.67
C ALA A 142 1.77 -6.39 3.65
N ASN A 143 1.24 -6.56 4.87
CA ASN A 143 1.75 -7.52 5.83
C ASN A 143 1.57 -8.97 5.35
N THR A 144 0.42 -9.29 4.76
CA THR A 144 0.18 -10.61 4.16
C THR A 144 1.19 -10.92 3.05
N MET A 145 1.61 -9.91 2.28
CA MET A 145 2.65 -10.07 1.26
C MET A 145 4.02 -10.31 1.85
N VAL A 146 4.39 -9.58 2.90
CA VAL A 146 5.65 -9.83 3.63
C VAL A 146 5.68 -11.28 4.13
N LYS A 147 4.59 -11.77 4.74
CA LYS A 147 4.49 -13.16 5.19
C LYS A 147 4.62 -14.16 4.04
N ALA A 148 4.01 -13.87 2.88
CA ALA A 148 4.12 -14.73 1.70
C ALA A 148 5.56 -14.77 1.16
N HIS A 149 6.24 -13.62 1.09
CA HIS A 149 7.65 -13.54 0.69
C HIS A 149 8.57 -14.26 1.68
N ASP A 150 8.31 -14.14 2.99
CA ASP A 150 9.10 -14.80 4.03
C ASP A 150 9.01 -16.33 3.92
N ARG A 151 7.82 -16.86 3.63
CA ARG A 151 7.62 -18.30 3.37
C ARG A 151 8.33 -18.76 2.10
N ALA A 152 8.31 -17.95 1.04
CA ALA A 152 8.98 -18.27 -0.22
C ALA A 152 10.51 -18.25 -0.08
N LEU A 153 11.08 -17.40 0.77
CA LEU A 153 12.53 -17.34 1.03
C LEU A 153 13.03 -18.46 1.95
N ALA A 154 12.15 -19.05 2.77
CA ALA A 154 12.48 -20.13 3.70
C ALA A 154 12.34 -21.54 3.08
N ALA A 155 11.79 -21.63 1.86
CA ALA A 155 11.62 -22.86 1.09
C ALA A 155 12.75 -23.03 0.07
#